data_AF-A0A226DJQ5-F1
#
_entry.id   AF-A0A226DJQ5-F1
#
_cell.length_a   1.000
_cell.length_b   1.000
_cell.length_c   1.000
_cell.angle_alpha   90.00
_cell.angle_beta   90.00
_cell.angle_gamma   90.00
#
_symmetry.space_group_name_H-M   'P 1'
#
loop_
_entity.id
_entity.type
_entity.pdbx_description
1 polymer ?
#
loop_
_entity_poly.entity_id
_entity_poly.type
_entity_poly.pdbx_seq_one_letter_code
_entity_poly.pdbx_strand_id
1 'polypeptide(L)'
;MRHKNKRTLLIPCPGKKNNIPTRLAAVHLMNVGAIGRLLVAFTLRYLKAKVRSRIFVHADFASLHEHVPASELPVSLGGHLSEEDAYESDFVPRIRSQQRFYTKIAQLARHS
;
A
#
# COMPACT_ATOMS: atom_id res chain seq x y z
N MET A 1 -8.64 -3.26 -52.81
CA MET A 1 -9.25 -4.28 -51.91
C MET A 1 -8.20 -5.30 -51.50
N ARG A 2 -7.80 -5.35 -50.22
CA ARG A 2 -7.56 -6.60 -49.45
C ARG A 2 -7.31 -6.25 -47.98
N HIS A 3 -8.38 -6.47 -47.23
CA HIS A 3 -8.51 -6.47 -45.79
C HIS A 3 -7.54 -7.49 -45.17
N LYS A 4 -6.70 -7.08 -44.20
CA LYS A 4 -6.01 -7.98 -43.25
C LYS A 4 -6.05 -7.28 -41.88
N ASN A 5 -7.21 -7.32 -41.24
CA ASN A 5 -7.58 -8.23 -40.15
C ASN A 5 -6.61 -8.20 -38.95
N LYS A 6 -7.20 -7.83 -37.82
CA LYS A 6 -6.58 -7.52 -36.53
C LYS A 6 -5.87 -8.76 -35.99
N ARG A 7 -4.53 -8.75 -35.98
CA ARG A 7 -3.76 -9.65 -35.12
C ARG A 7 -3.32 -8.87 -33.90
N THR A 8 -4.17 -8.95 -32.89
CA THR A 8 -3.85 -8.71 -31.49
C THR A 8 -2.50 -9.34 -31.18
N LEU A 9 -1.47 -8.50 -31.05
CA LEU A 9 -0.19 -8.91 -30.51
C LEU A 9 -0.37 -9.04 -28.99
N LEU A 10 -0.96 -10.15 -28.56
CA LEU A 10 -0.93 -10.57 -27.16
C LEU A 10 0.51 -10.98 -26.85
N ILE A 11 1.27 -10.05 -26.27
CA ILE A 11 2.54 -10.36 -25.62
C ILE A 11 2.19 -11.28 -24.44
N PRO A 12 2.56 -12.58 -24.46
CA PRO A 12 2.34 -13.44 -23.33
C PRO A 12 3.35 -13.01 -22.27
N CYS A 13 2.91 -12.24 -21.28
CA CYS A 13 3.76 -11.83 -20.18
C CYS A 13 3.83 -13.01 -19.18
N PRO A 14 4.96 -13.73 -19.07
CA PRO A 14 5.03 -14.89 -18.21
C PRO A 14 5.08 -14.42 -16.75
N GLY A 15 4.05 -14.77 -15.99
CA GLY A 15 4.20 -15.01 -14.55
C GLY A 15 4.66 -13.83 -13.67
N LYS A 16 4.14 -12.61 -13.87
CA LYS A 16 4.32 -11.52 -12.91
C LYS A 16 3.01 -11.21 -12.18
N LYS A 17 2.81 -11.85 -11.02
CA LYS A 17 1.77 -11.49 -10.05
C LYS A 17 2.10 -10.11 -9.46
N ASN A 18 1.72 -9.06 -10.17
CA ASN A 18 1.72 -7.69 -9.68
C ASN A 18 0.34 -7.13 -9.99
N ASN A 19 -0.65 -7.60 -9.21
CA ASN A 19 -2.06 -7.23 -9.33
C ASN A 19 -2.33 -5.77 -8.93
N ILE A 20 -1.29 -5.02 -8.53
CA ILE A 20 -1.38 -3.61 -8.19
C ILE A 20 -0.07 -2.94 -8.65
N PRO A 21 -0.11 -1.89 -9.49
CA PRO A 21 1.08 -1.18 -9.96
C PRO A 21 1.69 -0.25 -8.88
N THR A 22 1.54 -0.60 -7.60
CA THR A 22 2.05 0.19 -6.48
C THR A 22 3.26 -0.50 -5.85
N ARG A 23 4.32 0.29 -5.61
CA ARG A 23 5.51 -0.18 -4.89
C ARG A 23 5.31 0.11 -3.40
N LEU A 24 5.11 -0.94 -2.60
CA LEU A 24 5.06 -0.81 -1.14
C LEU A 24 6.37 -0.19 -0.64
N ALA A 25 6.37 1.01 -0.07
CA ALA A 25 7.61 1.67 0.39
C ALA A 25 8.14 1.00 1.66
N ALA A 26 7.41 1.13 2.75
CA ALA A 26 7.68 0.51 4.04
C ALA A 26 6.37 0.30 4.80
N VAL A 27 6.33 -0.68 5.70
CA VAL A 27 5.23 -0.95 6.62
C VAL A 27 5.80 -0.91 8.02
N HIS A 28 5.34 0.02 8.84
CA HIS A 28 5.75 0.18 10.23
C HIS A 28 4.62 -0.27 11.15
N LEU A 29 4.87 -1.28 11.97
CA LEU A 29 3.91 -1.81 12.94
C LEU A 29 4.28 -1.30 14.34
N MET A 30 3.35 -0.57 14.97
CA MET A 30 3.45 -0.04 16.33
C MET A 30 2.56 -0.82 17.29
N ASN A 31 2.86 -0.74 18.59
CA ASN A 31 2.02 -1.26 19.67
C ASN A 31 1.63 -2.75 19.51
N VAL A 32 2.56 -3.55 18.97
CA VAL A 32 2.34 -4.98 18.79
C VAL A 32 2.67 -5.71 20.09
N GLY A 33 1.67 -6.29 20.74
CA GLY A 33 1.85 -7.14 21.92
C GLY A 33 2.72 -8.38 21.64
N ALA A 34 3.20 -9.04 22.70
CA ALA A 34 4.11 -10.20 22.58
C ALA A 34 3.59 -11.30 21.64
N ILE A 35 2.29 -11.64 21.72
CA ILE A 35 1.65 -12.63 20.85
C ILE A 35 1.63 -12.15 19.39
N GLY A 36 1.36 -10.86 19.16
CA GLY A 36 1.36 -10.27 17.83
C GLY A 36 2.75 -10.30 17.18
N ARG A 37 3.81 -10.05 17.95
CA ARG A 37 5.20 -10.14 17.46
C ARG A 37 5.54 -11.56 17.01
N LEU A 38 5.09 -12.56 17.77
CA LEU A 38 5.26 -13.97 17.40
C LEU A 38 4.52 -14.31 16.10
N LEU A 39 3.28 -13.85 15.97
CA LEU A 39 2.47 -14.09 14.77
C LEU A 39 3.07 -13.38 13.53
N VAL A 40 3.58 -12.16 13.70
CA VAL A 40 4.27 -11.43 12.63
C VAL A 40 5.57 -12.14 12.25
N ALA A 41 6.39 -12.57 13.22
CA ALA A 41 7.61 -13.33 12.93
C ALA A 41 7.31 -14.65 12.19
N PHE A 42 6.22 -15.33 12.55
CA PHE A 42 5.77 -16.53 11.88
C PHE A 42 5.32 -16.26 10.44
N THR A 43 4.48 -15.24 10.23
CA THR A 43 3.99 -14.88 8.89
C THR A 43 5.12 -14.37 7.99
N LEU A 44 6.04 -13.56 8.51
CA LEU A 44 7.20 -13.03 7.77
C LEU A 44 8.12 -14.13 7.22
N ARG A 45 8.18 -15.31 7.82
CA ARG A 45 8.93 -16.46 7.29
C ARG A 45 8.37 -16.97 5.96
N TYR A 46 7.07 -16.79 5.70
CA TYR A 46 6.43 -17.19 4.45
C TYR A 46 6.51 -16.10 3.37
N LEU A 47 6.92 -14.87 3.73
CA LEU A 47 7.04 -13.76 2.79
C LEU A 47 8.39 -13.77 2.08
N LYS A 48 8.37 -13.41 0.78
CA LYS A 48 9.60 -13.25 -0.02
C LYS A 48 10.50 -12.17 0.59
N ALA A 49 11.82 -12.37 0.50
CA ALA A 49 12.82 -11.44 1.06
C ALA A 49 12.57 -9.95 0.70
N LYS A 50 12.06 -9.69 -0.51
CA LYS A 50 11.72 -8.35 -1.00
C LYS A 50 10.59 -7.64 -0.23
N VAL A 51 9.64 -8.40 0.31
CA VAL A 51 8.54 -7.86 1.12
C VAL A 51 8.95 -7.82 2.59
N ARG A 52 9.65 -8.86 3.05
CA ARG A 52 10.17 -8.94 4.43
C ARG A 52 11.10 -7.76 4.77
N SER A 53 11.96 -7.33 3.84
CA SER A 53 12.87 -6.19 4.04
C SER A 53 12.17 -4.82 4.15
N ARG A 54 10.84 -4.77 4.00
CA ARG A 54 10.04 -3.54 4.05
C ARG A 54 9.10 -3.50 5.25
N ILE A 55 9.07 -4.53 6.07
CA ILE A 55 8.20 -4.62 7.25
C ILE A 55 9.07 -4.42 8.48
N PHE A 56 8.80 -3.36 9.24
CA PHE A 56 9.49 -2.99 10.45
C PHE A 56 8.51 -3.06 11.63
N VAL A 57 8.92 -3.76 12.69
CA VAL A 57 8.12 -3.89 13.91
C VAL A 57 8.84 -3.13 15.00
N HIS A 58 8.24 -2.03 15.42
CA HIS A 58 8.81 -1.08 16.37
C HIS A 58 8.13 -1.25 17.73
N ALA A 59 8.92 -1.17 18.81
CA ALA A 59 8.39 -1.29 20.18
C ALA A 59 8.08 0.08 20.79
N ASP A 60 8.80 1.10 20.36
CA ASP A 60 8.82 2.46 20.87
C ASP A 60 8.76 3.48 19.72
N PHE A 61 8.43 4.73 20.04
CA PHE A 61 8.38 5.81 19.06
C PHE A 61 9.78 6.23 18.58
N ALA A 62 10.83 6.02 19.38
CA ALA A 62 12.20 6.35 18.98
C ALA A 62 12.64 5.57 17.72
N SER A 63 12.39 4.25 17.68
CA SER A 63 12.71 3.43 16.50
C SER A 63 11.85 3.76 15.27
N LEU A 64 10.64 4.30 15.46
CA LEU A 64 9.84 4.86 14.38
C LEU A 64 10.50 6.12 13.80
N HIS A 65 10.97 7.03 14.66
CA HIS A 65 11.54 8.30 14.25
C HIS A 65 12.88 8.18 13.51
N GLU A 66 13.58 7.05 13.63
CA GLU A 66 14.74 6.71 12.78
C GLU A 66 14.35 6.53 11.30
N HIS A 67 13.11 6.11 11.03
CA HIS A 67 12.63 5.81 9.68
C HIS A 67 11.69 6.89 9.13
N VAL A 68 10.96 7.58 10.01
CA VAL A 68 9.96 8.59 9.64
C VAL A 68 10.17 9.85 10.51
N PRO A 69 10.39 11.03 9.92
CA PRO A 69 10.62 12.25 10.69
C PRO A 69 9.41 12.59 11.58
N ALA A 70 9.70 12.99 12.83
CA ALA A 70 8.68 13.36 13.82
C ALA A 70 7.82 14.57 13.42
N SER A 71 8.34 15.44 12.54
CA SER A 71 7.62 16.62 12.04
C SER A 71 6.40 16.27 11.20
N GLU A 72 6.40 15.10 10.56
CA GLU A 72 5.34 14.65 9.64
C GLU A 72 4.29 13.78 10.33
N LEU A 73 4.47 13.51 11.62
CA LEU A 73 3.61 12.61 12.39
C LEU A 73 2.75 13.39 13.40
N PRO A 74 1.52 12.93 13.66
CA PRO A 74 0.68 13.51 14.69
C PRO A 74 1.30 13.32 16.08
N VAL A 75 0.93 14.20 17.02
CA VAL A 75 1.31 14.08 18.45
C VAL A 75 0.94 12.71 19.04
N SER A 76 -0.16 12.10 18.60
CA SER A 76 -0.61 10.77 19.06
C SER A 76 0.38 9.63 18.75
N LEU A 77 1.29 9.82 17.79
CA LEU A 77 2.35 8.88 17.43
C LEU A 77 3.75 9.38 17.81
N GLY A 78 3.85 10.34 18.72
CA GLY A 78 5.11 10.91 19.18
C GLY A 78 5.68 12.03 18.29
N GLY A 79 4.90 12.53 17.32
CA GLY A 79 5.30 13.63 16.45
C GLY A 79 4.98 15.03 17.01
N HIS A 80 5.15 16.04 16.18
CA HIS A 80 4.89 17.45 16.52
C HIS A 80 3.71 18.05 15.74
N LEU A 81 3.06 17.27 14.85
CA LEU A 81 1.99 17.77 13.99
C LEU A 81 0.65 17.80 14.76
N SER A 82 -0.08 18.91 14.61
CA SER A 82 -1.45 19.03 15.12
C SER A 82 -2.35 17.98 14.48
N GLU A 83 -3.38 17.52 15.18
CA GLU A 83 -4.34 16.55 14.63
C GLU A 83 -5.03 17.09 13.37
N GLU A 84 -5.30 18.39 13.32
CA GLU A 84 -5.94 19.07 12.19
C GLU A 84 -5.09 19.01 10.91
N ASP A 85 -3.76 19.14 11.05
CA ASP A 85 -2.82 19.11 9.93
C ASP A 85 -2.42 17.66 9.56
N ALA A 86 -2.51 16.73 10.51
CA ALA A 86 -2.14 15.34 10.31
C ALA A 86 -3.19 14.52 9.53
N TYR A 87 -4.46 14.91 9.60
CA TYR A 87 -5.55 14.19 8.92
C TYR A 87 -6.06 14.96 7.70
N GLU A 88 -5.83 14.41 6.51
CA GLU A 88 -6.41 14.95 5.28
C GLU A 88 -7.92 14.62 5.20
N SER A 89 -8.75 15.51 5.75
CA SER A 89 -10.22 15.37 5.75
C SER A 89 -10.82 15.39 4.33
N ASP A 90 -10.14 16.04 3.38
CA ASP A 90 -10.55 16.15 1.97
C ASP A 90 -10.29 14.88 1.14
N PHE A 91 -9.50 13.94 1.65
CA PHE A 91 -9.14 12.73 0.92
C PHE A 91 -10.36 11.85 0.59
N VAL A 92 -11.20 11.60 1.60
CA VAL A 92 -12.43 10.79 1.46
C VAL A 92 -13.44 11.42 0.48
N PRO A 93 -13.83 12.70 0.60
CA PRO A 93 -14.75 13.32 -0.36
C PRO A 93 -14.15 13.38 -1.77
N ARG A 94 -12.83 13.57 -1.92
CA ARG A 94 -12.16 13.53 -3.22
C ARG A 94 -12.26 12.16 -3.88
N ILE A 95 -12.03 11.06 -3.15
CA ILE A 95 -12.23 9.70 -3.69
C ILE A 95 -13.70 9.49 -4.09
N ARG A 96 -14.64 9.92 -3.24
CA ARG A 96 -16.08 9.81 -3.54
C ARG A 96 -16.47 10.59 -4.79
N SER A 97 -15.88 11.77 -5.04
CA SER A 97 -16.15 12.56 -6.24
C SER A 97 -15.81 11.81 -7.54
N GLN A 98 -14.82 10.91 -7.50
CA GLN A 98 -14.36 10.12 -8.63
C GLN A 98 -15.09 8.77 -8.77
N GLN A 99 -16.19 8.55 -8.05
CA GLN A 99 -16.92 7.28 -8.06
C GLN A 99 -17.24 6.76 -9.47
N ARG A 100 -17.65 7.65 -10.40
CA ARG A 100 -17.94 7.28 -11.80
C ARG A 100 -16.74 6.62 -12.50
N PHE A 101 -15.53 7.12 -12.25
CA PHE A 101 -14.30 6.56 -12.80
C PHE A 101 -14.03 5.16 -12.25
N TYR A 102 -14.13 4.97 -10.93
CA TYR A 102 -13.92 3.67 -10.29
C TYR A 102 -14.99 2.63 -10.68
N THR A 103 -16.26 3.03 -10.79
CA THR A 103 -17.33 2.15 -11.27
C THR A 103 -17.09 1.70 -12.70
N LYS A 104 -16.63 2.61 -13.57
CA LYS A 104 -16.30 2.29 -14.97
C LYS A 104 -15.14 1.30 -15.07
N ILE A 105 -14.08 1.49 -14.28
CA ILE A 105 -12.95 0.54 -14.22
C ILE A 105 -13.42 -0.83 -13.73
N ALA A 106 -14.25 -0.87 -12.68
CA ALA A 106 -14.77 -2.13 -12.14
C ALA A 106 -15.67 -2.87 -13.15
N GLN A 107 -16.46 -2.15 -13.95
CA GLN A 107 -17.25 -2.73 -15.05
C GLN A 107 -16.36 -3.28 -16.15
N LEU A 108 -15.34 -2.53 -16.58
CA LEU A 108 -14.40 -2.98 -17.62
C LEU A 108 -13.64 -4.25 -17.21
N ALA A 109 -13.23 -4.34 -15.94
CA ALA A 109 -12.55 -5.52 -15.40
C ALA A 109 -13.45 -6.77 -15.32
N ARG A 110 -14.77 -6.61 -15.25
CA ARG A 110 -15.73 -7.73 -15.22
C ARG A 110 -16.04 -8.31 -16.60
N HIS A 111 -15.72 -7.59 -17.66
CA HIS A 111 -16.00 -7.99 -19.04
C HIS A 111 -14.73 -8.30 -19.87
N SER A 112 -13.55 -8.35 -19.22
CA SER A 112 -12.26 -8.73 -19.83
C SER A 112 -11.88 -10.18 -19.51
#